data_AF-A0A2I7K9Z9-F1
#
_entry.id   AF-A0A2I7K9Z9-F1
#
_cell.length_a   1.000
_cell.length_b   1.000
_cell.length_c   1.000
_cell.angle_alpha   90.00
_cell.angle_beta   90.00
_cell.angle_gamma   90.00
#
_symmetry.space_group_name_H-M   'P 1'
#
loop_
_entity.id
_entity.type
_entity.pdbx_description
1 polymer ?
#
loop_
_entity_poly.entity_id
_entity_poly.type
_entity_poly.pdbx_seq_one_letter_code
_entity_poly.pdbx_strand_id
1 'polypeptide(L)'
;MTDVDLASGYVGQYRSISEGMAILRAEGVRDLASLVLRHFEEIPPLKAGAGDLALVVGAGGADALGVVQGPSIFVLQSHGLGRVSLEEGMRGFRV
;
A
#
# COMPACT_ATOMS: atom_id res chain seq x y z
N MET A 1 -8.25 -12.50 -0.92
CA MET A 1 -7.85 -12.91 0.44
C MET A 1 -6.53 -13.61 0.27
N THR A 2 -5.46 -13.10 0.88
CA THR A 2 -4.07 -13.54 0.63
C THR A 2 -3.73 -14.93 1.16
N ASP A 3 -4.67 -15.57 1.87
CA ASP A 3 -4.53 -16.84 2.59
C ASP A 3 -3.36 -16.87 3.62
N VAL A 4 -2.72 -15.71 3.82
CA VAL A 4 -1.55 -15.51 4.66
C VAL A 4 -1.75 -14.23 5.47
N ASP A 5 -1.52 -14.32 6.78
CA ASP A 5 -1.48 -13.17 7.68
C ASP A 5 -0.12 -12.45 7.58
N LEU A 6 -0.09 -11.40 6.76
CA LEU A 6 1.10 -10.57 6.56
C LEU A 6 1.49 -9.78 7.83
N ALA A 7 0.57 -9.63 8.80
CA ALA A 7 0.82 -8.88 10.03
C ALA A 7 1.35 -9.76 11.17
N SER A 8 1.23 -11.10 11.06
CA SER A 8 1.59 -12.05 12.12
C SER A 8 2.99 -11.85 12.71
N GLY A 9 3.97 -11.44 11.89
CA GLY A 9 5.35 -11.16 12.30
C GLY A 9 5.56 -9.81 13.00
N TYR A 10 4.57 -8.93 13.06
CA TYR A 10 4.71 -7.55 13.56
C TYR A 10 3.74 -7.19 14.69
N VAL A 11 2.61 -7.88 14.80
CA VAL A 11 1.59 -7.60 15.81
C VAL A 11 2.21 -7.64 17.21
N GLY A 12 1.98 -6.58 17.99
CA GLY A 12 2.48 -6.44 19.36
C GLY A 12 3.94 -5.98 19.49
N GLN A 13 4.68 -5.84 18.39
CA GLN A 13 6.09 -5.41 18.41
C GLN A 13 6.29 -3.89 18.32
N TYR A 14 5.25 -3.14 17.93
CA TYR A 14 5.28 -1.68 17.84
C TYR A 14 3.99 -1.07 18.40
N ARG A 15 4.08 0.16 18.91
CA ARG A 15 2.97 0.97 19.43
C ARG A 15 2.81 2.29 18.71
N SER A 16 3.74 2.61 17.81
CA SER A 16 3.74 3.83 17.00
C SER A 16 4.17 3.54 15.57
N ILE A 17 3.80 4.43 14.64
CA ILE A 17 4.20 4.35 13.23
C ILE A 17 5.74 4.39 13.12
N SER A 18 6.42 5.22 13.91
CA SER A 18 7.87 5.34 13.88
C SER A 18 8.58 4.04 14.30
N GLU A 19 8.08 3.35 15.32
CA GLU A 19 8.61 2.04 15.74
C GLU A 19 8.39 0.98 14.66
N GLY A 20 7.17 0.91 14.09
CA GLY A 20 6.88 -0.02 13.00
C GLY A 20 7.80 0.19 11.79
N MET A 21 8.00 1.46 11.40
CA MET A 21 8.94 1.80 10.31
C MET A 21 10.39 1.44 10.66
N ALA A 22 10.81 1.52 11.92
CA ALA A 22 12.15 1.10 12.33
C ALA A 22 12.35 -0.42 12.19
N ILE A 23 11.34 -1.22 12.57
CA ILE A 23 11.34 -2.69 12.38
C ILE A 23 11.47 -3.02 10.89
N LEU A 24 10.62 -2.42 10.05
CA LEU A 24 10.65 -2.65 8.60
C LEU A 24 12.01 -2.28 7.97
N ARG A 25 12.62 -1.16 8.41
CA ARG A 25 13.96 -0.77 7.96
C ARG A 25 15.05 -1.76 8.36
N ALA A 26 14.97 -2.31 9.57
CA ALA A 26 15.91 -3.34 10.03
C ALA A 26 15.83 -4.62 9.18
N GLU A 27 14.66 -4.90 8.60
CA GLU A 27 14.45 -5.98 7.64
C GLU A 27 14.80 -5.62 6.20
N GLY A 28 15.30 -4.41 5.94
CA GLY A 28 15.68 -3.94 4.60
C GLY A 28 14.53 -3.39 3.74
N VAL A 29 13.38 -3.06 4.33
CA VAL A 29 12.32 -2.29 3.66
C VAL A 29 12.77 -0.83 3.58
N ARG A 30 12.78 -0.26 2.37
CA ARG A 30 13.25 1.12 2.13
C ARG A 30 12.11 2.11 2.11
N ASP A 31 11.01 1.71 1.49
CA ASP A 31 9.81 2.50 1.25
C ASP A 31 8.58 1.59 1.20
N LEU A 32 7.40 2.22 1.15
CA LEU A 32 6.11 1.53 1.10
C LEU A 32 6.04 0.56 -0.09
N ALA A 33 6.53 0.97 -1.25
CA ALA A 33 6.44 0.16 -2.44
C ALA A 33 7.33 -1.10 -2.36
N SER A 34 8.48 -1.01 -1.71
CA SER A 34 9.36 -2.15 -1.43
C SER A 34 8.76 -3.13 -0.44
N LEU A 35 7.91 -2.66 0.50
CA LEU A 35 7.13 -3.54 1.38
C LEU A 35 6.08 -4.31 0.57
N VAL A 36 5.30 -3.62 -0.25
CA VAL A 36 4.21 -4.24 -1.03
C VAL A 36 4.76 -5.27 -2.03
N LEU A 37 5.89 -4.95 -2.69
CA LEU A 37 6.59 -5.87 -3.60
C LEU A 37 7.06 -7.18 -2.95
N ARG A 38 7.21 -7.25 -1.62
CA ARG A 38 7.57 -8.51 -0.94
C ARG A 38 6.43 -9.53 -0.95
N HIS A 39 5.20 -9.06 -1.12
CA HIS A 39 4.01 -9.86 -0.93
C HIS A 39 3.16 -10.01 -2.19
N PHE A 40 3.27 -9.05 -3.13
CA PHE A 40 2.39 -8.96 -4.28
C PHE A 40 3.18 -8.76 -5.57
N GLU A 41 2.63 -9.32 -6.65
CA GLU A 41 3.16 -9.11 -8.00
C GLU A 41 2.83 -7.68 -8.47
N GLU A 42 3.84 -6.96 -8.95
CA GLU A 42 3.63 -5.66 -9.59
C GLU A 42 3.04 -5.82 -10.99
N ILE A 43 1.98 -5.07 -11.23
CA ILE A 43 1.26 -4.99 -12.51
C ILE A 43 1.09 -3.53 -12.93
N PRO A 44 0.88 -3.24 -14.23
CA PRO A 44 0.46 -1.91 -14.66
C PRO A 44 -0.80 -1.47 -13.89
N PRO A 45 -0.87 -0.23 -13.36
CA PRO A 45 -2.02 0.27 -12.60
C PRO A 45 -3.36 0.07 -13.32
N LEU A 46 -3.39 0.32 -14.62
CA LEU A 46 -4.59 0.17 -15.45
C LEU A 46 -5.05 -1.29 -15.65
N LYS A 47 -4.24 -2.28 -15.24
CA LYS A 47 -4.62 -3.70 -15.20
C LYS A 47 -5.10 -4.16 -13.83
N ALA A 48 -5.05 -3.30 -12.81
CA ALA A 48 -5.52 -3.61 -11.49
C ALA A 48 -7.06 -3.67 -11.46
N GLY A 49 -7.59 -4.75 -10.89
CA GLY A 49 -9.02 -4.98 -10.73
C GLY A 49 -9.54 -4.53 -9.37
N ALA A 50 -10.84 -4.70 -9.13
CA ALA A 50 -11.40 -4.45 -7.81
C ALA A 50 -10.75 -5.37 -6.75
N GLY A 51 -10.21 -4.77 -5.69
CA GLY A 51 -9.49 -5.47 -4.62
C GLY A 51 -7.97 -5.52 -4.79
N ASP A 52 -7.44 -5.24 -5.98
CA ASP A 52 -6.01 -5.03 -6.19
C ASP A 52 -5.55 -3.72 -5.51
N LEU A 53 -4.24 -3.57 -5.34
CA LEU A 53 -3.66 -2.40 -4.71
C LEU A 53 -3.06 -1.46 -5.74
N ALA A 54 -3.02 -0.17 -5.43
CA ALA A 54 -2.34 0.83 -6.24
C ALA A 54 -1.57 1.82 -5.37
N LEU A 55 -0.33 2.10 -5.77
CA LEU A 55 0.48 3.18 -5.20
C LEU A 55 0.07 4.50 -5.86
N VAL A 56 -0.15 5.53 -5.06
CA VAL A 56 -0.49 6.89 -5.50
C VAL A 56 0.34 7.91 -4.75
N VAL A 57 0.39 9.15 -5.26
CA VAL A 57 0.99 10.26 -4.52
C VAL A 57 0.01 10.71 -3.43
N GLY A 58 0.42 10.55 -2.18
CA GLY A 58 -0.31 10.97 -1.00
C GLY A 58 -0.04 12.43 -0.60
N ALA A 59 -0.56 12.80 0.57
CA ALA A 59 -0.39 14.13 1.12
C ALA A 59 1.09 14.48 1.32
N GLY A 60 1.49 15.69 0.91
CA GLY A 60 2.88 16.16 1.03
C GLY A 60 3.87 15.45 0.09
N GLY A 61 3.38 14.73 -0.93
CA GLY A 61 4.22 14.04 -1.92
C GLY A 61 4.75 12.69 -1.47
N ALA A 62 4.31 12.18 -0.31
CA ALA A 62 4.69 10.85 0.17
C ALA A 62 3.89 9.75 -0.55
N ASP A 63 4.47 8.57 -0.69
CA ASP A 63 3.74 7.41 -1.22
C ASP A 63 2.56 7.03 -0.32
N ALA A 64 1.42 6.78 -0.95
CA ALA A 64 0.25 6.21 -0.30
C ALA A 64 -0.20 4.95 -1.05
N LEU A 65 -0.77 4.01 -0.30
CA LEU A 65 -1.32 2.77 -0.85
C LEU A 65 -2.83 2.80 -0.74
N GLY A 66 -3.51 2.52 -1.85
CA GLY A 66 -4.95 2.43 -1.89
C GLY A 66 -5.43 1.11 -2.48
N VAL A 67 -6.73 0.87 -2.35
CA VAL A 67 -7.42 -0.30 -2.91
C VAL A 67 -8.20 0.13 -4.14
N VAL A 68 -8.00 -0.59 -5.23
CA VAL A 68 -8.70 -0.36 -6.49
C VAL A 68 -10.14 -0.84 -6.37
N GLN A 69 -11.08 -0.04 -6.87
CA GLN A 69 -12.50 -0.37 -6.94
C GLN A 69 -13.10 0.28 -8.20
N GLY A 70 -13.14 -0.50 -9.28
CA GLY A 70 -13.57 -0.03 -10.60
C GLY A 70 -12.63 1.06 -11.12
N PRO A 71 -13.14 2.23 -11.55
CA PRO A 71 -12.33 3.32 -12.11
C PRO A 71 -11.64 4.18 -11.03
N SER A 72 -11.54 3.71 -9.81
CA SER A 72 -11.13 4.53 -8.67
C SER A 72 -10.24 3.77 -7.70
N ILE A 73 -9.42 4.52 -6.97
CA ILE A 73 -8.57 4.00 -5.90
C ILE A 73 -9.04 4.65 -4.59
N PHE A 74 -9.42 3.84 -3.61
CA PHE A 74 -9.71 4.29 -2.26
C PHE A 74 -8.42 4.34 -1.45
N VAL A 75 -8.06 5.52 -0.96
CA VAL A 75 -6.76 5.76 -0.31
C VAL A 75 -6.95 6.61 0.95
N LEU A 76 -6.16 6.32 1.99
CA LEU A 76 -6.17 7.12 3.22
C LEU A 76 -5.46 8.45 2.97
N GLN A 77 -6.15 9.55 3.25
CA GLN A 77 -5.62 10.92 3.19
C GLN A 77 -5.57 11.52 4.60
N SER A 78 -4.97 12.71 4.73
CA SER A 78 -4.86 13.44 6.00
C SER A 78 -6.21 13.74 6.67
N HIS A 79 -7.29 13.85 5.88
CA HIS A 79 -8.65 14.13 6.34
C HIS A 79 -9.56 12.88 6.39
N GLY A 80 -9.00 11.68 6.20
CA GLY A 80 -9.75 10.42 6.21
C GLY A 80 -9.71 9.68 4.87
N LEU A 81 -10.64 8.75 4.69
CA LEU A 81 -10.71 7.93 3.47
C LEU A 81 -11.17 8.80 2.28
N GLY A 82 -10.34 8.85 1.25
CA GLY A 82 -10.62 9.56 0.00
C GLY A 82 -10.64 8.62 -1.20
N ARG A 83 -10.90 9.20 -2.37
CA ARG A 83 -10.90 8.50 -3.64
C ARG A 83 -10.15 9.30 -4.70
N VAL A 84 -9.31 8.62 -5.47
CA VAL A 84 -8.59 9.19 -6.63
C VAL A 84 -8.87 8.36 -7.88
N SER A 85 -8.56 8.90 -9.05
CA SER A 85 -8.73 8.17 -10.32
C SER A 85 -7.75 6.99 -10.40
N LEU A 86 -8.14 5.90 -11.06
CA LEU A 86 -7.19 4.81 -11.38
C LEU A 86 -5.99 5.29 -12.22
N GLU A 87 -6.20 6.34 -13.03
CA GLU A 87 -5.14 6.97 -13.84
C GLU A 87 -4.08 7.68 -13.00
N GLU A 88 -4.38 8.02 -11.75
CA GLU A 88 -3.41 8.60 -10.81
C GLU A 88 -2.53 7.52 -10.15
N GLY A 89 -2.81 6.24 -10.41
CA GLY A 89 -1.99 5.12 -9.97
C GLY A 89 -0.61 5.15 -10.60
N MET A 90 0.43 5.21 -9.77
CA MET A 90 1.83 5.12 -10.21
C MET A 90 2.24 3.66 -10.44
N ARG A 91 1.79 2.75 -9.58
CA ARG A 91 2.13 1.31 -9.58
C ARG A 91 0.91 0.50 -9.16
N GLY A 92 0.68 -0.67 -9.75
CA GLY A 92 -0.40 -1.59 -9.38
C GLY A 92 0.14 -2.88 -8.80
N PHE A 93 -0.62 -3.55 -7.94
CA PHE A 93 -0.23 -4.83 -7.34
C PHE A 93 -1.40 -5.81 -7.28
N ARG A 94 -1.18 -7.04 -7.75
CA ARG A 94 -2.17 -8.12 -7.75
C ARG A 94 -2.28 -8.75 -6.37
N VAL A 95 -3.51 -8.85 -5.83
CA VAL A 95 -3.84 -9.46 -4.53
C VAL A 95 -4.50 -10.82 -4.68
#